data_AF-A0A067CXE4-F1
#
_entry.id   AF-A0A067CXE4-F1
#
_cell.length_a   1.000
_cell.length_b   1.000
_cell.length_c   1.000
_cell.angle_alpha   90.00
_cell.angle_beta   90.00
_cell.angle_gamma   90.00
#
_symmetry.space_group_name_H-M   'P 1'
#
loop_
_entity.id
_entity.type
_entity.pdbx_description
1 polymer ?
#
loop_
_entity_poly.entity_id
_entity_poly.type
_entity_poly.pdbx_seq_one_letter_code
_entity_poly.pdbx_strand_id
1 'polypeptide(L)'
;MPSKKTAAKAEADPAKTLLINEKGELTGPFAHALKRIFQKYSEGTNALTSEQLNNFSKACNDGKGFTEQELNEIHMYFDCDENKGLTQRGFCDMYHTQTSAEPSETWKDLRKLGFMKHITGHECYACGKTATTSCARCISVRYCSKECQTEDWKAGHKRACKPKKFLAEN
;
A
#
# COMPACT_ATOMS: atom_id res chain seq x y z
N MET A 1 19.84 -38.95 14.26
CA MET A 1 19.75 -38.09 13.07
C MET A 1 19.39 -36.67 13.52
N PRO A 2 20.33 -35.72 13.62
CA PRO A 2 19.98 -34.34 13.93
C PRO A 2 19.39 -33.67 12.68
N SER A 3 18.09 -33.40 12.73
CA SER A 3 17.37 -32.64 11.70
C SER A 3 17.92 -31.21 11.62
N LYS A 4 18.54 -30.88 10.48
CA LYS A 4 18.99 -29.52 10.17
C LYS A 4 17.76 -28.61 10.08
N LYS A 5 17.59 -27.71 11.05
CA LYS A 5 16.74 -26.52 10.91
C LYS A 5 17.39 -25.60 9.88
N THR A 6 16.85 -25.52 8.68
CA THR A 6 17.19 -24.48 7.72
C THR A 6 16.65 -23.16 8.25
N ALA A 7 17.52 -22.29 8.74
CA ALA A 7 17.18 -20.90 9.00
C ALA A 7 16.84 -20.24 7.66
N ALA A 8 15.62 -19.71 7.52
CA ALA A 8 15.25 -18.91 6.37
C ALA A 8 16.16 -17.68 6.31
N LYS A 9 16.93 -17.53 5.23
CA LYS A 9 17.65 -16.28 4.96
C LYS A 9 16.61 -15.16 4.86
N ALA A 10 16.83 -14.05 5.55
CA ALA A 10 16.04 -12.85 5.34
C ALA A 10 16.17 -12.43 3.86
N GLU A 11 15.05 -12.47 3.12
CA GLU A 11 15.04 -11.99 1.74
C GLU A 11 15.31 -10.50 1.73
N ALA A 12 16.34 -10.08 0.98
CA ALA A 12 16.70 -8.68 0.79
C ALA A 12 15.53 -7.91 0.17
N ASP A 13 15.40 -6.65 0.56
CA ASP A 13 14.28 -5.82 0.09
C ASP A 13 14.39 -5.51 -1.41
N PRO A 14 13.25 -5.42 -2.12
CA PRO A 14 13.24 -5.02 -3.52
C PRO A 14 13.69 -3.56 -3.73
N ALA A 15 14.00 -3.21 -4.96
CA ALA A 15 14.48 -1.87 -5.31
C ALA A 15 13.44 -0.78 -4.97
N LYS A 16 13.93 0.35 -4.41
CA LYS A 16 13.12 1.56 -4.14
C LYS A 16 12.37 2.06 -5.38
N THR A 17 12.93 1.85 -6.58
CA THR A 17 12.33 2.23 -7.87
C THR A 17 10.98 1.58 -8.16
N LEU A 18 10.64 0.50 -7.45
CA LEU A 18 9.31 -0.12 -7.51
C LEU A 18 8.26 0.65 -6.67
N LEU A 19 8.70 1.46 -5.71
CA LEU A 19 7.83 2.27 -4.84
C LEU A 19 7.78 3.73 -5.30
N ILE A 20 8.93 4.34 -5.57
CA ILE A 20 9.08 5.73 -6.02
C ILE A 20 9.89 5.75 -7.32
N ASN A 21 9.37 6.43 -8.34
CA ASN A 21 10.04 6.55 -9.64
C ASN A 21 11.20 7.57 -9.61
N GLU A 22 11.91 7.73 -10.74
CA GLU A 22 13.07 8.63 -10.85
C GLU A 22 12.72 10.12 -10.64
N LYS A 23 11.45 10.51 -10.82
CA LYS A 23 10.96 11.87 -10.55
C LYS A 23 10.61 12.08 -9.08
N GLY A 24 10.71 11.04 -8.25
CA GLY A 24 10.28 11.11 -6.86
C GLY A 24 8.79 10.88 -6.67
N GLU A 25 8.03 10.43 -7.67
CA GLU A 25 6.59 10.17 -7.54
C GLU A 25 6.31 8.72 -7.15
N LEU A 26 5.21 8.47 -6.43
CA LEU A 26 4.75 7.10 -6.15
C LEU A 26 4.45 6.35 -7.46
N THR A 27 4.95 5.12 -7.59
CA THR A 27 4.61 4.29 -8.75
C THR A 27 3.12 3.93 -8.74
N GLY A 28 2.56 3.68 -9.93
CA GLY A 28 1.16 3.27 -10.07
C GLY A 28 0.78 2.06 -9.19
N PRO A 29 1.54 0.94 -9.22
CA PRO A 29 1.28 -0.21 -8.35
C PRO A 29 1.34 0.13 -6.85
N PHE A 30 2.35 0.90 -6.41
CA PHE A 30 2.47 1.27 -5.00
C PHE A 30 1.35 2.20 -4.54
N ALA A 31 1.07 3.27 -5.31
CA ALA A 31 -0.05 4.17 -5.03
C ALA A 31 -1.40 3.44 -5.04
N HIS A 32 -1.56 2.39 -5.85
CA HIS A 32 -2.76 1.54 -5.83
C HIS A 32 -2.83 0.71 -4.54
N ALA A 33 -1.73 0.07 -4.14
CA ALA A 33 -1.63 -0.68 -2.89
C ALA A 33 -1.96 0.19 -1.67
N LEU A 34 -1.39 1.40 -1.57
CA LEU A 34 -1.69 2.34 -0.49
C LEU A 34 -3.17 2.68 -0.39
N LYS A 35 -3.85 2.89 -1.53
CA LYS A 35 -5.30 3.13 -1.56
C LYS A 35 -6.10 1.92 -1.08
N ARG A 36 -5.63 0.70 -1.36
CA ARG A 36 -6.27 -0.53 -0.87
C ARG A 36 -6.05 -0.74 0.62
N ILE A 37 -4.86 -0.41 1.12
CA ILE A 37 -4.57 -0.39 2.56
C ILE A 37 -5.46 0.63 3.26
N PHE A 38 -5.50 1.88 2.77
CA PHE A 38 -6.38 2.92 3.29
C PHE A 38 -7.85 2.47 3.34
N GLN A 39 -8.37 1.91 2.26
CA GLN A 39 -9.75 1.41 2.19
C GLN A 39 -10.06 0.29 3.18
N LYS A 40 -9.05 -0.53 3.53
CA LYS A 40 -9.20 -1.61 4.52
C LYS A 40 -9.39 -1.07 5.93
N TYR A 41 -8.68 0.00 6.29
CA TYR A 41 -8.70 0.54 7.66
C TYR A 41 -9.68 1.71 7.86
N SER A 42 -10.06 2.40 6.79
CA SER A 42 -11.07 3.48 6.85
C SER A 42 -12.51 2.94 6.93
N GLU A 43 -12.71 1.63 6.70
CA GLU A 43 -14.04 0.99 6.78
C GLU A 43 -15.10 1.67 5.90
N GLY A 44 -14.68 2.37 4.83
CA GLY A 44 -15.55 3.06 3.90
C GLY A 44 -15.71 4.57 4.11
N THR A 45 -15.08 5.15 5.13
CA THR A 45 -14.98 6.61 5.30
C THR A 45 -13.93 7.21 4.36
N ASN A 46 -13.89 8.54 4.29
CA ASN A 46 -12.92 9.29 3.47
C ASN A 46 -11.62 9.64 4.21
N ALA A 47 -11.54 9.33 5.51
CA ALA A 47 -10.43 9.66 6.39
C ALA A 47 -10.26 8.59 7.49
N LEU A 48 -9.01 8.30 7.85
CA LEU A 48 -8.67 7.43 8.97
C LEU A 48 -8.72 8.26 10.26
N THR A 49 -9.61 7.92 11.17
CA THR A 49 -9.54 8.45 12.54
C THR A 49 -8.21 8.07 13.20
N SER A 50 -7.81 8.78 14.26
CA SER A 50 -6.58 8.42 14.99
C SER A 50 -6.61 6.98 15.52
N GLU A 51 -7.78 6.47 15.90
CA GLU A 51 -7.95 5.06 16.29
C GLU A 51 -7.71 4.09 15.12
N GLN A 52 -8.33 4.33 13.97
CA GLN A 52 -8.14 3.49 12.77
C GLN A 52 -6.69 3.53 12.27
N LEU A 53 -6.07 4.71 12.28
CA LEU A 53 -4.67 4.89 11.93
C LEU A 53 -3.74 4.15 12.91
N ASN A 54 -4.06 4.19 14.19
CA ASN A 54 -3.33 3.45 15.21
C ASN A 54 -3.49 1.92 15.03
N ASN A 55 -4.69 1.45 14.70
CA ASN A 55 -4.96 0.04 14.41
C ASN A 55 -4.18 -0.44 13.17
N PHE A 56 -4.09 0.39 12.14
CA PHE A 56 -3.20 0.16 11.01
C PHE A 56 -1.73 0.02 11.45
N SER A 57 -1.22 0.96 12.24
CA SER A 57 0.17 0.92 12.72
C SER A 57 0.48 -0.33 13.53
N LYS A 58 -0.43 -0.72 14.43
CA LYS A 58 -0.33 -1.96 15.21
C LYS A 58 -0.25 -3.20 14.33
N ALA A 59 -1.01 -3.24 13.23
CA ALA A 59 -0.96 -4.34 12.29
C ALA A 59 0.40 -4.47 11.59
N CYS A 60 1.11 -3.36 11.39
CA CYS A 60 2.47 -3.33 10.83
C CYS A 60 3.56 -3.58 11.89
N ASN A 61 3.36 -3.13 13.12
CA ASN A 61 4.44 -3.03 14.12
C ASN A 61 4.25 -3.95 15.34
N ASP A 62 3.71 -5.15 15.12
CA ASP A 62 3.58 -6.21 16.16
C ASP A 62 2.78 -5.72 17.38
N GLY A 63 1.68 -5.01 17.12
CA GLY A 63 0.82 -4.46 18.16
C GLY A 63 1.30 -3.14 18.76
N LYS A 64 2.47 -2.63 18.35
CA LYS A 64 2.91 -1.27 18.71
C LYS A 64 2.23 -0.26 17.80
N GLY A 65 1.48 0.64 18.42
CA GLY A 65 0.81 1.72 17.72
C GLY A 65 1.65 3.00 17.68
N PHE A 66 1.08 4.05 17.12
CA PHE A 66 1.63 5.40 17.25
C PHE A 66 1.46 5.91 18.68
N THR A 67 2.45 6.64 19.15
CA THR A 67 2.38 7.50 20.33
C THR A 67 1.51 8.72 20.06
N GLU A 68 1.06 9.40 21.11
CA GLU A 68 0.31 10.65 20.97
C GLU A 68 1.12 11.73 20.24
N GLN A 69 2.44 11.77 20.48
CA GLN A 69 3.32 12.70 19.78
C GLN A 69 3.38 12.42 18.28
N GLU A 70 3.57 11.16 17.87
CA GLU A 70 3.58 10.78 16.46
C GLU A 70 2.23 11.08 15.77
N LEU A 71 1.11 10.84 16.45
CA LEU A 71 -0.21 11.21 15.93
C LEU A 71 -0.36 12.73 15.74
N ASN A 72 0.14 13.52 16.69
CA ASN A 72 0.13 14.98 16.58
C ASN A 72 1.00 15.48 15.42
N GLU A 73 2.18 14.88 15.21
CA GLU A 73 3.02 15.17 14.05
C GLU A 73 2.31 14.83 12.74
N ILE A 74 1.62 13.69 12.68
CA ILE A 74 0.84 13.31 11.50
C ILE A 74 -0.26 14.35 11.20
N HIS A 75 -1.03 14.76 12.21
CA HIS A 75 -2.08 15.77 12.02
C HIS A 75 -1.53 17.15 11.64
N MET A 76 -0.28 17.47 12.00
CA MET A 76 0.33 18.77 11.73
C MET A 76 0.95 18.84 10.33
N TYR A 77 1.52 17.73 9.83
CA TYR A 77 2.27 17.73 8.57
C TYR A 77 1.51 17.15 7.37
N PHE A 78 0.49 16.33 7.59
CA PHE A 78 -0.23 15.65 6.52
C PHE A 78 -1.70 16.08 6.43
N ASP A 79 -2.26 15.91 5.24
CA ASP A 79 -3.63 16.28 4.90
C ASP A 79 -4.65 15.49 5.75
N CYS A 80 -5.37 16.21 6.61
CA CYS A 80 -6.42 15.69 7.47
C CYS A 80 -7.75 16.43 7.21
N ASP A 81 -8.86 15.78 7.53
CA ASP A 81 -10.18 16.41 7.47
C ASP A 81 -10.45 17.31 8.70
N GLU A 82 -11.65 17.90 8.74
CA GLU A 82 -12.10 18.77 9.83
C GLU A 82 -12.12 18.11 11.22
N ASN A 83 -12.16 16.78 11.27
CA ASN A 83 -12.15 15.97 12.49
C ASN A 83 -10.76 15.41 12.81
N LYS A 84 -9.70 15.93 12.17
CA LYS A 84 -8.32 15.43 12.25
C LYS A 84 -8.16 13.98 11.77
N GLY A 85 -9.07 13.47 10.94
CA GLY A 85 -8.89 12.18 10.29
C GLY A 85 -7.91 12.31 9.12
N LEU A 86 -6.90 11.44 9.05
CA LEU A 86 -5.92 11.42 7.96
C LEU A 86 -6.59 11.01 6.65
N THR A 87 -6.58 11.87 5.64
CA THR A 87 -7.25 11.59 4.36
C THR A 87 -6.48 10.55 3.55
N GLN A 88 -7.10 10.01 2.48
CA GLN A 88 -6.39 9.14 1.54
C GLN A 88 -5.18 9.85 0.89
N ARG A 89 -5.25 11.19 0.71
CA ARG A 89 -4.13 11.96 0.18
C ARG A 89 -3.02 12.05 1.23
N GLY A 90 -3.35 12.45 2.46
CA GLY A 90 -2.40 12.52 3.56
C GLY A 90 -1.71 11.18 3.83
N PHE A 91 -2.45 10.08 3.75
CA PHE A 91 -1.90 8.73 3.89
C PHE A 91 -0.88 8.38 2.79
N CYS A 92 -1.14 8.77 1.53
CA CYS A 92 -0.17 8.59 0.45
C CYS A 92 1.07 9.48 0.64
N ASP A 93 0.88 10.73 1.06
CA ASP A 93 1.97 11.69 1.27
C ASP A 93 2.87 11.30 2.45
N MET A 94 2.26 10.75 3.52
CA MET A 94 2.95 10.14 4.65
C MET A 94 3.86 8.99 4.19
N TYR A 95 3.32 8.05 3.41
CA TYR A 95 4.10 6.94 2.85
C TYR A 95 5.16 7.41 1.85
N HIS A 96 4.90 8.45 1.06
CA HIS A 96 5.88 9.05 0.17
C HIS A 96 7.09 9.58 0.94
N THR A 97 6.84 10.31 2.03
CA THR A 97 7.89 10.86 2.90
C THR A 97 8.69 9.75 3.57
N GLN A 98 8.02 8.78 4.18
CA GLN A 98 8.67 7.61 4.79
C GLN A 98 9.49 6.81 3.78
N THR A 99 8.92 6.49 2.61
CA THR A 99 9.61 5.72 1.56
C THR A 99 10.80 6.49 0.99
N SER A 100 10.72 7.81 0.93
CA SER A 100 11.81 8.65 0.44
C SER A 100 13.02 8.57 1.36
N ALA A 101 12.79 8.61 2.68
CA ALA A 101 13.82 8.55 3.72
C ALA A 101 14.31 7.12 4.02
N GLU A 102 13.38 6.18 4.23
CA GLU A 102 13.65 4.81 4.65
C GLU A 102 12.71 3.80 3.93
N PRO A 103 13.08 3.36 2.70
CA PRO A 103 12.29 2.41 1.92
C PRO A 103 12.11 1.04 2.60
N SER A 104 13.04 0.62 3.47
CA SER A 104 12.98 -0.71 4.09
C SER A 104 11.78 -0.85 5.03
N GLU A 105 11.44 0.19 5.81
CA GLU A 105 10.25 0.20 6.65
C GLU A 105 8.97 0.10 5.80
N THR A 106 8.95 0.70 4.61
CA THR A 106 7.82 0.56 3.68
C THR A 106 7.69 -0.89 3.18
N TRP A 107 8.80 -1.54 2.84
CA TRP A 107 8.78 -2.94 2.41
C TRP A 107 8.34 -3.90 3.51
N LYS A 108 8.76 -3.64 4.75
CA LYS A 108 8.32 -4.39 5.94
C LYS A 108 6.80 -4.32 6.11
N ASP A 109 6.21 -3.13 6.01
CA ASP A 109 4.76 -2.94 6.05
C ASP A 109 4.05 -3.71 4.93
N LEU A 110 4.52 -3.53 3.69
CA LEU A 110 3.93 -4.19 2.51
C LEU A 110 3.99 -5.71 2.59
N ARG A 111 5.06 -6.25 3.17
CA ARG A 111 5.21 -7.70 3.41
C ARG A 111 4.17 -8.17 4.43
N LYS A 112 4.02 -7.46 5.53
CA LYS A 112 3.09 -7.81 6.61
C LYS A 112 1.62 -7.67 6.23
N LEU A 113 1.31 -6.70 5.38
CA LEU A 113 -0.04 -6.46 4.86
C LEU A 113 -0.39 -7.30 3.62
N GLY A 114 0.59 -8.03 3.06
CA GLY A 114 0.38 -8.91 1.90
C GLY A 114 0.39 -8.21 0.53
N PHE A 115 0.88 -6.97 0.44
CA PHE A 115 0.91 -6.19 -0.80
C PHE A 115 2.24 -6.26 -1.57
N MET A 116 3.30 -6.79 -0.96
CA MET A 116 4.63 -6.86 -1.59
C MET A 116 4.59 -7.50 -2.98
N LYS A 117 3.91 -8.64 -3.13
CA LYS A 117 3.82 -9.38 -4.40
C LYS A 117 3.03 -8.66 -5.49
N HIS A 118 2.11 -7.79 -5.10
CA HIS A 118 1.34 -6.96 -6.04
C HIS A 118 2.16 -5.80 -6.63
N ILE A 119 3.27 -5.44 -5.97
CA ILE A 119 4.18 -4.39 -6.43
C ILE A 119 5.35 -4.98 -7.22
N THR A 120 5.92 -6.08 -6.73
CA THR A 120 7.10 -6.71 -7.33
C THR A 120 6.78 -7.64 -8.50
N GLY A 121 5.54 -8.12 -8.59
CA GLY A 121 5.19 -9.29 -9.40
C GLY A 121 4.22 -9.07 -10.55
N HIS A 122 4.07 -10.14 -11.33
CA HIS A 122 3.00 -10.33 -12.30
C HIS A 122 1.89 -11.20 -11.71
N GLU A 123 1.65 -11.14 -10.40
CA GLU A 123 0.59 -11.95 -9.77
C GLU A 123 -0.77 -11.27 -9.90
N CYS A 124 -1.81 -12.10 -9.98
CA CYS A 124 -3.19 -11.69 -10.03
C CYS A 124 -3.55 -11.04 -8.69
N TYR A 125 -4.07 -9.81 -8.75
CA TYR A 125 -4.45 -9.08 -7.55
C TYR A 125 -5.56 -9.75 -6.74
N ALA A 126 -6.42 -10.53 -7.40
CA ALA A 126 -7.54 -11.21 -6.74
C ALA A 126 -7.16 -12.54 -6.09
N CYS A 127 -6.27 -13.33 -6.72
CA CYS A 127 -6.02 -14.72 -6.31
C CYS A 127 -4.54 -15.14 -6.22
N GLY A 128 -3.59 -14.26 -6.53
CA GLY A 128 -2.15 -14.54 -6.44
C GLY A 128 -1.56 -15.41 -7.56
N LYS A 129 -2.36 -15.99 -8.45
CA LYS A 129 -1.87 -16.77 -9.62
C LYS A 129 -1.14 -15.88 -10.62
N THR A 130 -0.35 -16.45 -11.52
CA THR A 130 0.28 -15.68 -12.62
C THR A 130 -0.76 -14.94 -13.45
N ALA A 131 -0.58 -13.63 -13.59
CA ALA A 131 -1.44 -12.75 -14.35
C ALA A 131 -0.93 -12.57 -15.78
N THR A 132 -1.86 -12.54 -16.72
CA THR A 132 -1.60 -12.37 -18.16
C THR A 132 -2.13 -11.03 -18.69
N THR A 133 -3.03 -10.39 -17.94
CA THR A 133 -3.66 -9.13 -18.33
C THR A 133 -3.51 -8.09 -17.24
N SER A 134 -3.58 -6.82 -17.62
CA SER A 134 -3.55 -5.68 -16.71
C SER A 134 -4.89 -4.95 -16.77
N CYS A 135 -5.28 -4.25 -15.70
CA CYS A 135 -6.44 -3.37 -15.76
C CYS A 135 -6.26 -2.33 -16.87
N ALA A 136 -7.14 -2.33 -17.87
CA ALA A 136 -7.04 -1.43 -19.03
C ALA A 136 -7.11 0.07 -18.65
N ARG A 137 -7.67 0.40 -17.49
CA ARG A 137 -7.80 1.79 -17.02
C ARG A 137 -6.55 2.30 -16.31
N CYS A 138 -6.11 1.61 -15.25
CA CYS A 138 -5.01 2.09 -14.42
C CYS A 138 -3.65 1.48 -14.74
N ILE A 139 -3.62 0.32 -15.38
CA ILE A 139 -2.45 -0.54 -15.62
C ILE A 139 -1.64 -0.94 -14.35
N SER A 140 -2.05 -0.50 -13.16
CA SER A 140 -1.34 -0.68 -11.89
C SER A 140 -1.52 -2.06 -11.27
N VAL A 141 -2.55 -2.80 -11.69
CA VAL A 141 -2.88 -4.12 -11.17
C VAL A 141 -3.14 -5.10 -12.30
N ARG A 142 -2.86 -6.37 -12.02
CA ARG A 142 -2.91 -7.45 -13.00
C ARG A 142 -3.85 -8.57 -12.58
N TYR A 143 -4.35 -9.30 -13.58
CA TYR A 143 -5.30 -10.39 -13.38
C TYR A 143 -5.00 -11.59 -14.29
N CYS A 144 -5.29 -12.79 -13.79
CA CYS A 144 -5.24 -14.02 -14.58
C CYS A 144 -6.48 -14.20 -15.46
N SER A 145 -7.60 -13.54 -15.13
CA SER A 145 -8.85 -13.63 -15.89
C SER A 145 -9.77 -12.44 -15.65
N LYS A 146 -10.81 -12.31 -16.49
CA LYS A 146 -11.83 -11.25 -16.39
C LYS A 146 -12.70 -11.41 -15.14
N GLU A 147 -12.89 -12.64 -14.69
CA GLU A 147 -13.63 -12.98 -13.47
C GLU A 147 -12.91 -12.41 -12.25
N CYS A 148 -11.61 -12.71 -12.10
CA CYS A 148 -10.79 -12.14 -11.03
C CYS A 148 -10.74 -10.61 -11.06
N GLN A 149 -10.68 -10.00 -12.27
CA GLN A 149 -10.78 -8.54 -12.40
C GLN A 149 -12.12 -8.02 -11.88
N THR A 150 -13.23 -8.69 -12.21
CA THR A 150 -14.59 -8.29 -11.81
C THR A 150 -14.81 -8.45 -10.31
N GLU A 151 -14.27 -9.51 -9.71
CA GLU A 151 -14.29 -9.74 -8.27
C GLU A 151 -13.52 -8.64 -7.53
N ASP A 152 -12.27 -8.39 -7.94
CA ASP A 152 -11.45 -7.35 -7.33
C ASP A 152 -12.04 -5.93 -7.54
N TRP A 153 -12.70 -5.69 -8.68
CA TRP A 153 -13.44 -4.46 -8.95
C TRP A 153 -14.46 -4.16 -7.86
N LYS A 154 -15.24 -5.18 -7.48
CA LYS A 154 -16.24 -5.10 -6.39
C LYS A 154 -15.59 -5.02 -5.01
N ALA A 155 -14.48 -5.73 -4.81
CA ALA A 155 -13.76 -5.79 -3.53
C ALA A 155 -13.03 -4.48 -3.15
N GLY A 156 -12.94 -3.51 -4.06
CA GLY A 156 -12.41 -2.18 -3.76
C GLY A 156 -11.58 -1.57 -4.88
N HIS A 157 -11.18 -2.34 -5.89
CA HIS A 157 -10.39 -1.79 -6.99
C HIS A 157 -11.09 -0.62 -7.68
N LYS A 158 -12.43 -0.61 -7.81
CA LYS A 158 -13.20 0.53 -8.36
C LYS A 158 -12.83 1.88 -7.71
N ARG A 159 -12.63 1.90 -6.39
CA ARG A 159 -12.31 3.11 -5.62
C ARG A 159 -10.83 3.48 -5.71
N ALA A 160 -9.95 2.48 -5.80
CA ALA A 160 -8.50 2.68 -5.91
C ALA A 160 -8.02 2.92 -7.36
N CYS A 161 -8.81 2.57 -8.37
CA CYS A 161 -8.45 2.65 -9.78
C CYS A 161 -8.36 4.10 -10.26
N LYS A 162 -7.15 4.53 -10.65
CA LYS A 162 -6.89 5.85 -11.27
C LYS A 162 -6.34 5.68 -12.68
N PRO A 163 -6.85 6.41 -13.69
CA PRO A 163 -6.38 6.26 -15.07
C PRO A 163 -4.88 6.59 -15.22
N LYS A 164 -4.19 5.86 -16.11
CA LYS A 164 -2.75 6.05 -16.38
C LYS A 164 -2.35 7.49 -16.70
N LYS A 165 -3.21 8.24 -17.41
CA LYS A 165 -2.94 9.63 -17.79
C LYS A 165 -2.67 10.55 -16.59
N PHE A 166 -3.32 10.29 -15.44
CA PHE A 166 -3.12 11.07 -14.22
C PHE A 166 -1.79 10.77 -13.49
N LEU A 167 -1.07 9.73 -13.88
CA LEU A 167 0.22 9.34 -13.29
C LEU A 167 1.42 9.81 -14.13
N ALA A 168 1.20 10.48 -15.26
CA ALA A 168 2.27 10.95 -16.15
C ALA A 168 2.45 12.47 -16.14
N GLU A 169 1.53 13.22 -15.53
CA GLU A 169 1.40 14.68 -15.67
C GLU A 169 1.37 15.44 -14.32
N ASN A 170 1.84 14.85 -13.21
CA ASN A 170 2.08 15.60 -11.97
C ASN A 170 3.45 15.24 -11.41
#